data_AF-D5PA20-F1
#
_entry.id   AF-D5PA20-F1
#
_cell.length_a   1.000
_cell.length_b   1.000
_cell.length_c   1.000
_cell.angle_alpha   90.00
_cell.angle_beta   90.00
_cell.angle_gamma   90.00
#
_symmetry.space_group_name_H-M   'P 1'
#
loop_
_entity.id
_entity.type
_entity.pdbx_description
1 polymer ?
#
loop_
_entity_poly.entity_id
_entity_poly.type
_entity_poly.pdbx_seq_one_letter_code
_entity_poly.pdbx_strand_id
1 'polypeptide(L)'
;MYQLAAKAVQVDTAGTDKALARIATTNGALMLDRAASNPALDCKHRDAAGALKAAYLTVTAKSSYVVASETDFQSALDNVIGKDAVMKKVCGVG
;
A
#
# COMPACT_ATOMS: atom_id res chain seq x y z
N MET A 1 -11.15 -2.89 -8.82
CA MET A 1 -10.24 -3.55 -7.86
C MET A 1 -9.46 -2.56 -7.01
N TYR A 2 -8.66 -1.65 -7.60
CA TYR A 2 -7.85 -0.70 -6.82
C TYR A 2 -8.65 0.16 -5.82
N GLN A 3 -9.72 0.84 -6.25
CA GLN A 3 -10.52 1.70 -5.37
C GLN A 3 -11.07 0.99 -4.14
N LEU A 4 -11.56 -0.25 -4.31
CA LEU A 4 -12.07 -1.05 -3.20
C LEU A 4 -10.95 -1.43 -2.22
N ALA A 5 -9.79 -1.84 -2.74
CA ALA A 5 -8.61 -2.14 -1.93
C ALA A 5 -8.13 -0.90 -1.16
N ALA A 6 -8.00 0.24 -1.84
CA ALA A 6 -7.59 1.51 -1.25
C ALA A 6 -8.56 1.96 -0.16
N LYS A 7 -9.88 1.77 -0.37
CA LYS A 7 -10.88 2.10 0.63
C LYS A 7 -10.80 1.19 1.87
N ALA A 8 -10.63 -0.11 1.68
CA ALA A 8 -10.45 -1.05 2.78
C ALA A 8 -9.21 -0.70 3.61
N VAL A 9 -8.06 -0.49 2.94
CA VAL A 9 -6.82 -0.05 3.62
C VAL A 9 -7.06 1.25 4.39
N GLN A 10 -7.65 2.27 3.77
CA GLN A 10 -7.92 3.55 4.43
C GLN A 10 -8.74 3.38 5.71
N VAL A 11 -9.82 2.61 5.67
CA VAL A 11 -10.73 2.41 6.81
C VAL A 11 -10.02 1.64 7.92
N ASP A 12 -9.37 0.53 7.57
CA ASP A 12 -8.76 -0.38 8.54
C ASP A 12 -7.48 0.19 9.17
N THR A 13 -6.78 1.10 8.48
CA THR A 13 -5.60 1.80 9.03
C THR A 13 -5.92 3.10 9.75
N ALA A 14 -7.17 3.58 9.74
CA ALA A 14 -7.55 4.83 10.43
C ALA A 14 -7.74 4.65 11.95
N GLY A 15 -7.86 3.41 12.42
CA GLY A 15 -8.02 3.08 13.84
C GLY A 15 -6.69 2.92 14.59
N THR A 16 -6.78 2.55 15.86
CA THR A 16 -5.61 2.27 16.74
C THR A 16 -5.21 0.80 16.76
N ASP A 17 -5.96 -0.09 16.09
CA ASP A 17 -5.64 -1.51 15.99
C ASP A 17 -4.50 -1.75 14.99
N LYS A 18 -3.30 -1.89 15.55
CA LYS A 18 -2.07 -2.13 14.78
C LYS A 18 -2.08 -3.47 14.06
N ALA A 19 -2.76 -4.48 14.59
CA ALA A 19 -2.85 -5.78 13.94
C ALA A 19 -3.74 -5.68 12.71
N LEU A 20 -4.89 -5.02 12.83
CA LEU A 20 -5.79 -4.74 11.72
C LEU A 20 -5.09 -3.93 10.63
N ALA A 21 -4.34 -2.88 10.98
CA ALA A 21 -3.56 -2.08 10.02
C ALA A 21 -2.51 -2.92 9.26
N ARG A 22 -1.83 -3.85 9.93
CA ARG A 22 -0.86 -4.78 9.28
C ARG A 22 -1.56 -5.78 8.35
N ILE A 23 -2.73 -6.27 8.74
CA ILE A 23 -3.55 -7.16 7.89
C ILE A 23 -4.01 -6.42 6.65
N ALA A 24 -4.54 -5.19 6.80
CA ALA A 24 -5.03 -4.38 5.70
C ALA A 24 -3.92 -4.07 4.69
N THR A 25 -2.73 -3.67 5.16
CA THR A 25 -1.56 -3.41 4.28
C THR A 25 -1.09 -4.67 3.54
N THR A 26 -1.09 -5.84 4.20
CA THR A 26 -0.73 -7.13 3.57
C THR A 26 -1.76 -7.54 2.50
N ASN A 27 -3.06 -7.44 2.83
CA ASN A 27 -4.15 -7.73 1.90
C ASN A 27 -4.11 -6.78 0.69
N GLY A 28 -3.90 -5.48 0.95
CA GLY A 28 -3.71 -4.47 -0.09
C GLY A 28 -2.53 -4.79 -1.00
N ALA A 29 -1.40 -5.25 -0.43
CA ALA A 29 -0.23 -5.64 -1.22
C ALA A 29 -0.52 -6.82 -2.15
N LEU A 30 -1.25 -7.84 -1.68
CA LEU A 30 -1.68 -8.96 -2.53
C LEU A 30 -2.58 -8.50 -3.68
N MET A 31 -3.54 -7.61 -3.40
CA MET A 31 -4.42 -7.08 -4.45
C MET A 31 -3.64 -6.27 -5.50
N LEU A 32 -2.65 -5.50 -5.07
CA LEU A 32 -1.76 -4.75 -5.96
C LEU A 32 -0.81 -5.66 -6.75
N ASP A 33 -0.37 -6.78 -6.17
CA ASP A 33 0.42 -7.79 -6.87
C ASP A 33 -0.35 -8.41 -8.05
N ARG A 34 -1.64 -8.72 -7.84
CA ARG A 34 -2.53 -9.18 -8.90
C ARG A 34 -2.73 -8.13 -9.99
N ALA A 35 -2.83 -6.85 -9.62
CA ALA A 35 -2.89 -5.76 -10.60
C ALA A 35 -1.57 -5.62 -11.37
N ALA A 36 -0.42 -5.66 -10.70
CA ALA A 36 0.90 -5.56 -11.31
C ALA A 36 1.19 -6.72 -12.30
N SER A 37 0.59 -7.89 -12.05
CA SER A 37 0.74 -9.08 -12.91
C SER A 37 -0.35 -9.21 -13.99
N ASN A 38 -1.30 -8.28 -14.06
CA ASN A 38 -2.42 -8.38 -15.00
C ASN A 38 -2.02 -7.86 -16.39
N PRO A 39 -1.91 -8.72 -17.43
CA PRO A 39 -1.47 -8.30 -18.76
C PRO A 39 -2.47 -7.37 -19.46
N ALA A 40 -3.73 -7.32 -19.01
CA ALA A 40 -4.75 -6.41 -19.55
C ALA A 40 -4.53 -4.94 -19.13
N LEU A 41 -3.71 -4.69 -18.09
CA LEU A 41 -3.33 -3.34 -17.68
C LEU A 41 -2.08 -2.89 -18.43
N ASP A 42 -2.02 -1.60 -18.78
CA ASP A 42 -0.82 -0.99 -19.35
C ASP A 42 0.36 -0.98 -18.36
N CYS A 43 1.58 -0.77 -18.87
CA CYS A 43 2.79 -0.75 -18.04
C CYS A 43 2.70 0.27 -16.91
N LYS A 44 2.13 1.46 -17.16
CA LYS A 44 2.04 2.53 -16.16
C LYS A 44 1.21 2.12 -14.94
N HIS A 45 0.09 1.42 -15.15
CA HIS A 45 -0.74 0.87 -14.07
C HIS A 45 -0.03 -0.26 -13.33
N ARG A 46 0.63 -1.16 -14.07
CA ARG A 46 1.35 -2.28 -13.46
C ARG A 46 2.53 -1.81 -12.62
N ASP A 47 3.29 -0.83 -13.10
CA ASP A 47 4.45 -0.26 -12.42
C ASP A 47 4.02 0.51 -11.16
N ALA A 48 2.96 1.33 -11.25
CA ALA A 48 2.41 2.04 -10.09
C ALA A 48 1.88 1.05 -9.03
N ALA A 49 1.19 -0.02 -9.44
CA ALA A 49 0.73 -1.06 -8.55
C ALA A 49 1.90 -1.82 -7.89
N GLY A 50 2.94 -2.17 -8.65
CA GLY A 50 4.15 -2.80 -8.15
C GLY A 50 4.90 -1.94 -7.12
N ALA A 51 5.00 -0.64 -7.38
CA ALA A 51 5.62 0.31 -6.47
C ALA A 51 4.84 0.46 -5.16
N LEU A 52 3.51 0.59 -5.22
CA LEU A 52 2.66 0.68 -4.02
C LEU A 52 2.65 -0.64 -3.24
N LYS A 53 2.66 -1.80 -3.93
CA LYS A 53 2.84 -3.12 -3.30
C LYS A 53 4.10 -3.17 -2.45
N ALA A 54 5.24 -2.77 -3.02
CA ALA A 54 6.51 -2.77 -2.31
C ALA A 54 6.49 -1.84 -1.09
N ALA A 55 5.83 -0.68 -1.19
CA ALA A 55 5.66 0.24 -0.08
C ALA A 55 4.81 -0.37 1.05
N TYR A 56 3.69 -1.02 0.72
CA TYR A 56 2.86 -1.73 1.70
C TYR A 56 3.63 -2.85 2.42
N LEU A 57 4.35 -3.71 1.69
CA LEU A 57 5.16 -4.76 2.32
C LEU A 57 6.25 -4.17 3.23
N THR A 58 6.87 -3.05 2.82
CA THR A 58 7.88 -2.36 3.62
C THR A 58 7.30 -1.80 4.92
N VAL A 59 6.13 -1.14 4.87
CA VAL A 59 5.52 -0.59 6.08
C VAL A 59 5.03 -1.71 7.01
N THR A 60 4.53 -2.83 6.49
CA THR A 60 4.14 -4.01 7.29
C THR A 60 5.34 -4.62 8.03
N ALA A 61 6.53 -4.64 7.41
CA ALA A 61 7.75 -5.12 8.03
C ALA A 61 8.25 -4.14 9.11
N LYS A 62 8.29 -2.84 8.78
CA LYS A 62 8.76 -1.78 9.68
C LYS A 62 7.77 -1.40 10.79
N SER A 63 6.51 -1.83 10.73
CA SER A 63 5.55 -1.62 11.83
C SER A 63 5.81 -2.53 13.04
N SER A 64 6.81 -3.41 12.97
CA SER A 64 7.25 -4.23 14.10
C SER A 64 8.26 -3.44 14.95
N TYR A 65 7.90 -3.15 16.21
CA TYR A 65 8.70 -2.35 17.15
C TYR A 65 10.10 -2.90 17.45
N VAL A 66 10.37 -4.17 17.13
CA VAL A 66 11.67 -4.82 17.32
C VAL A 66 12.57 -4.65 16.09
N VAL A 67 11.99 -4.37 14.92
CA VAL A 67 12.66 -4.42 13.61
C VAL A 67 13.06 -3.03 13.11
N ALA A 68 12.35 -1.98 13.53
CA ALA A 68 12.53 -0.63 13.01
C ALA A 68 12.36 0.43 14.10
N SER A 69 13.09 1.55 13.95
CA SER A 69 12.86 2.74 14.75
C SER A 69 11.54 3.42 14.38
N GLU A 70 11.04 4.31 15.24
CA GLU A 70 9.87 5.14 14.91
C GLU A 70 10.11 5.98 13.65
N THR A 71 11.33 6.51 13.48
CA THR A 71 11.73 7.27 12.29
C THR A 71 11.71 6.42 11.02
N ASP A 72 12.16 5.17 11.10
CA ASP A 72 12.07 4.21 10.00
C ASP A 72 10.63 3.91 9.61
N PHE A 73 9.77 3.73 10.61
CA PHE A 73 8.35 3.48 10.41
C PHE A 73 7.67 4.69 9.76
N GLN A 74 7.91 5.91 10.28
CA GLN A 74 7.35 7.13 9.70
C GLN A 74 7.80 7.34 8.25
N SER A 75 9.08 7.10 7.95
CA SER A 75 9.60 7.20 6.57
C SER A 75 8.92 6.19 5.63
N ALA A 76 8.55 5.01 6.14
CA ALA A 76 7.81 4.01 5.36
C ALA A 76 6.35 4.42 5.12
N LEU A 77 5.70 5.06 6.09
CA LEU A 77 4.37 5.64 5.93
C LEU A 77 4.37 6.75 4.87
N ASP A 78 5.33 7.67 4.92
CA ASP A 78 5.44 8.76 3.95
C ASP A 78 5.65 8.22 2.52
N ASN A 79 6.45 7.16 2.39
CA ASN A 79 6.63 6.46 1.13
C ASN A 79 5.31 5.83 0.63
N VAL A 80 4.53 5.18 1.51
CA VAL A 80 3.19 4.66 1.17
C VAL A 80 2.28 5.77 0.65
N ILE A 81 2.20 6.90 1.35
CA ILE A 81 1.39 8.06 0.95
C ILE A 81 1.81 8.56 -0.45
N GLY A 82 3.11 8.68 -0.68
CA GLY A 82 3.65 9.09 -1.99
C GLY A 82 3.29 8.11 -3.12
N LYS A 83 3.40 6.80 -2.89
CA LYS A 83 3.04 5.79 -3.90
C LYS A 83 1.52 5.69 -4.11
N ASP A 84 0.72 5.86 -3.06
CA ASP A 84 -0.74 5.88 -3.15
C ASP A 84 -1.23 7.07 -3.98
N ALA A 85 -0.62 8.26 -3.80
CA ALA A 85 -0.90 9.43 -4.62
C ALA A 85 -0.60 9.19 -6.12
N VAL A 86 0.52 8.52 -6.43
CA VAL A 86 0.84 8.14 -7.80
C VAL A 86 -0.22 7.18 -8.36
N MET A 87 -0.57 6.13 -7.60
CA MET A 87 -1.55 5.14 -8.04
C MET A 87 -2.94 5.75 -8.25
N LYS A 88 -3.38 6.63 -7.35
CA LYS A 88 -4.58 7.47 -7.50
C LYS A 88 -4.59 8.26 -8.81
N LYS A 89 -3.49 8.96 -9.11
CA LYS A 89 -3.32 9.71 -10.36
C LYS A 89 -3.39 8.81 -11.60
N VAL A 90 -2.77 7.63 -11.56
CA VAL A 90 -2.80 6.68 -12.69
C VAL A 90 -4.22 6.14 -12.91
N CYS A 91 -4.94 5.83 -11.84
CA CYS A 91 -6.31 5.33 -11.93
C CYS A 91 -7.39 6.42 -12.15
N GLY A 92 -7.01 7.69 -12.26
CA GLY A 92 -7.97 8.80 -12.43
C GLY A 92 -8.89 9.01 -11.22
N VAL A 93 -8.44 8.62 -10.03
CA VAL A 93 -9.21 8.72 -8.78
C VAL A 93 -8.53 9.79 -7.92
N GLY A 94 -9.22 10.92 -7.72
CA GLY A 94 -8.77 12.04 -6.89
C GLY A 94 -9.84 12.40 -5.88
#